data_AF-T0ZVI5-F1
#
_entry.id   AF-T0ZVI5-F1
#
_cell.length_a   1.000
_cell.length_b   1.000
_cell.length_c   1.000
_cell.angle_alpha   90.00
_cell.angle_beta   90.00
_cell.angle_gamma   90.00
#
_symmetry.space_group_name_H-M   'P 1'
#
loop_
_entity.id
_entity.type
_entity.pdbx_description
1 polymer ?
#
loop_
_entity_poly.entity_id
_entity_poly.type
_entity_poly.pdbx_seq_one_letter_code
_entity_poly.pdbx_strand_id
1 'polypeptide(L)'
;SHYLPAVHPPPPTGWTIWPHPLNNLGFALAVEKLMGIEIPVRGQYIRVIVAELSRIASHLVWLGTHALDLGATTAFMYCWRERDQILDIMEWISGVRMMTSFIRVGGLMADVPPEFVSMVRAFTAAFPHRVDEYEGLLTANPIWRQRTIGLGVIDARTAIGYGCSGATLRGSGVPYDVRKAQPYSSYDHFQFDIPVG
;
A
#
# COMPACT_ATOMS: atom_id res chain seq x y z
N SER A 1 20.77 -23.03 4.02
CA SER A 1 21.95 -22.13 4.01
C SER A 1 22.41 -21.82 2.58
N HIS A 2 21.50 -21.44 1.69
CA HIS A 2 21.83 -21.00 0.33
C HIS A 2 21.05 -19.72 0.04
N TYR A 3 21.53 -18.61 0.61
CA TYR A 3 21.18 -17.29 0.13
C TYR A 3 22.28 -16.88 -0.84
N LEU A 4 21.91 -16.64 -2.10
CA LEU A 4 22.80 -16.08 -3.11
C LEU A 4 23.51 -14.83 -2.56
N PRO A 5 24.77 -14.56 -2.92
CA PRO A 5 25.46 -13.36 -2.50
C PRO A 5 24.62 -12.16 -2.94
N ALA A 6 24.21 -11.35 -1.96
CA ALA A 6 23.38 -10.18 -2.16
C ALA A 6 23.97 -9.33 -3.29
N VAL A 7 23.25 -9.25 -4.41
CA VAL A 7 23.43 -8.17 -5.37
C VAL A 7 23.49 -6.90 -4.55
N HIS A 8 24.58 -6.12 -4.68
CA HIS A 8 24.74 -4.84 -4.01
C HIS A 8 23.38 -4.13 -4.08
N PRO A 9 22.82 -3.66 -2.95
CA PRO A 9 21.51 -3.02 -2.97
C PRO A 9 21.53 -2.01 -4.11
N PRO A 10 20.53 -1.99 -5.01
CA PRO A 10 20.50 -0.94 -6.01
C PRO A 10 20.69 0.37 -5.24
N PRO A 11 21.62 1.26 -5.69
CA PRO A 11 21.77 2.56 -5.03
C PRO A 11 20.37 3.11 -4.84
N PRO A 12 20.03 3.64 -3.64
CA PRO A 12 18.66 4.02 -3.30
C PRO A 12 18.14 4.77 -4.50
N THR A 13 17.15 4.20 -5.20
CA THR A 13 16.70 4.69 -6.50
C THR A 13 16.45 6.18 -6.31
N GLY A 14 17.37 6.98 -6.87
CA GLY A 14 17.63 8.32 -6.38
C GLY A 14 16.36 9.14 -6.45
N TRP A 15 15.88 9.61 -5.30
CA TRP A 15 14.87 10.66 -5.16
C TRP A 15 13.57 10.50 -5.98
N THR A 16 13.32 9.33 -6.57
CA THR A 16 12.18 9.10 -7.47
C THR A 16 11.04 8.55 -6.63
N ILE A 17 10.30 9.49 -6.04
CA ILE A 17 9.04 9.30 -5.30
C ILE A 17 9.24 8.37 -4.09
N TRP A 18 9.28 8.95 -2.88
CA TRP A 18 9.19 8.30 -1.57
C TRP A 18 9.28 6.76 -1.61
N PRO A 19 10.41 6.11 -1.25
CA PRO A 19 10.66 4.70 -1.51
C PRO A 19 9.68 3.82 -0.70
N HIS A 20 8.49 3.69 -1.26
CA HIS A 20 7.39 2.92 -0.76
C HIS A 20 7.75 1.45 -1.00
N PRO A 21 7.49 0.54 -0.05
CA PRO A 21 7.85 -0.88 -0.23
C PRO A 21 7.28 -1.51 -1.51
N LEU A 22 6.15 -0.99 -2.01
CA LEU A 22 5.56 -1.38 -3.30
C LEU A 22 6.44 -1.06 -4.53
N ASN A 23 7.22 0.02 -4.52
CA ASN A 23 8.11 0.36 -5.63
C ASN A 23 9.26 -0.65 -5.73
N ASN A 24 9.82 -1.01 -4.57
CA ASN A 24 10.83 -2.06 -4.46
C ASN A 24 10.29 -3.42 -4.92
N LEU A 25 9.01 -3.71 -4.61
CA LEU A 25 8.34 -4.91 -5.09
C LEU A 25 8.20 -4.92 -6.62
N GLY A 26 7.77 -3.82 -7.23
CA GLY A 26 7.66 -3.71 -8.69
C GLY A 26 8.99 -3.92 -9.41
N PHE A 27 10.07 -3.32 -8.88
CA PHE A 27 11.42 -3.53 -9.39
C PHE A 27 11.90 -4.97 -9.21
N ALA A 28 11.74 -5.55 -8.02
CA ALA A 28 12.15 -6.92 -7.73
C ALA A 28 11.44 -7.92 -8.65
N LEU A 29 10.13 -7.76 -8.85
CA LEU A 29 9.35 -8.63 -9.75
C LEU A 29 9.81 -8.54 -11.21
N ALA A 30 10.15 -7.34 -11.69
CA ALA A 30 10.66 -7.17 -13.06
C ALA A 30 11.99 -7.91 -13.25
N VAL A 31 12.93 -7.78 -12.29
CA VAL A 31 14.23 -8.45 -12.35
C VAL A 31 14.10 -9.97 -12.17
N GLU A 32 13.25 -10.42 -11.25
CA GLU A 32 12.97 -11.85 -11.01
C GLU A 32 12.37 -12.51 -12.25
N LYS A 33 11.47 -11.82 -12.96
CA LYS A 33 10.91 -12.28 -14.24
C LYS A 33 11.96 -12.36 -15.34
N LEU A 34 12.91 -11.43 -15.39
CA LEU A 34 14.03 -11.47 -16.36
C LEU A 34 15.00 -12.62 -16.07
N MET A 35 15.23 -12.94 -14.80
CA MET A 35 16.14 -14.01 -14.37
C MET A 35 15.48 -15.40 -14.31
N GLY A 36 14.15 -15.47 -14.41
CA GLY A 36 13.40 -16.72 -14.30
C GLY A 36 13.47 -17.36 -12.91
N ILE A 37 13.63 -16.56 -11.85
CA ILE A 37 13.78 -17.05 -10.47
C ILE A 37 12.41 -17.04 -9.77
N GLU A 38 12.03 -18.18 -9.20
CA GLU A 38 10.86 -18.28 -8.31
C GLU A 38 11.27 -18.18 -6.84
N ILE A 39 10.50 -17.42 -6.07
CA ILE A 39 10.76 -17.19 -4.64
C ILE A 39 9.96 -18.18 -3.81
N PRO A 40 10.49 -18.64 -2.65
CA PRO A 40 9.74 -19.44 -1.70
C PRO A 40 8.40 -18.80 -1.30
N VAL A 41 7.35 -19.63 -1.14
CA VAL A 41 5.97 -19.19 -0.81
C VAL A 41 5.92 -18.31 0.44
N ARG A 42 6.73 -18.63 1.47
CA ARG A 42 6.84 -17.79 2.69
C ARG A 42 7.25 -16.35 2.38
N GLY A 43 8.23 -16.17 1.49
CA GLY A 43 8.70 -14.85 1.08
C GLY A 43 7.63 -14.08 0.29
N GLN A 44 6.84 -14.78 -0.53
CA GLN A 44 5.73 -14.18 -1.27
C GLN A 44 4.64 -13.65 -0.32
N TYR A 45 4.23 -14.43 0.69
CA TYR A 45 3.23 -13.97 1.67
C TYR A 45 3.70 -12.79 2.51
N ILE A 46 4.94 -12.79 2.98
CA ILE A 46 5.48 -11.66 3.73
C ILE A 46 5.51 -10.40 2.86
N ARG A 47 5.88 -10.51 1.57
CA ARG A 47 5.80 -9.40 0.62
C ARG A 47 4.38 -8.86 0.48
N VAL A 48 3.38 -9.72 0.39
CA VAL A 48 1.95 -9.32 0.35
C VAL A 48 1.56 -8.55 1.62
N ILE A 49 1.91 -9.07 2.80
CA ILE A 49 1.59 -8.41 4.07
C ILE A 49 2.23 -7.02 4.14
N VAL A 50 3.54 -6.91 3.84
CA VAL A 50 4.25 -5.63 3.84
C VAL A 50 3.67 -4.67 2.79
N ALA A 51 3.33 -5.18 1.61
CA ALA A 51 2.72 -4.41 0.54
C ALA A 51 1.35 -3.83 0.93
N GLU A 52 0.50 -4.63 1.57
CA GLU A 52 -0.84 -4.20 2.00
C GLU A 52 -0.79 -3.28 3.23
N LEU A 53 0.12 -3.49 4.19
CA LEU A 53 0.39 -2.51 5.26
C LEU A 53 0.84 -1.17 4.69
N SER A 54 1.73 -1.19 3.70
CA SER A 54 2.17 0.03 3.02
C SER A 54 1.01 0.68 2.26
N ARG A 55 0.14 -0.12 1.63
CA ARG A 55 -1.07 0.38 0.97
C ARG A 55 -1.95 1.14 1.96
N ILE A 56 -2.21 0.58 3.15
CA ILE A 56 -2.99 1.27 4.20
C ILE A 56 -2.30 2.59 4.58
N ALA A 57 -0.99 2.58 4.85
CA ALA A 57 -0.25 3.79 5.17
C ALA A 57 -0.35 4.88 4.09
N SER A 58 -0.33 4.49 2.81
CA SER A 58 -0.50 5.43 1.69
C SER A 58 -1.92 6.01 1.62
N HIS A 59 -2.96 5.20 1.84
CA HIS A 59 -4.33 5.68 1.84
C HIS A 59 -4.62 6.59 3.04
N LEU A 60 -4.01 6.34 4.20
CA LEU A 60 -4.10 7.21 5.38
C LEU A 60 -3.47 8.58 5.11
N VAL A 61 -2.33 8.64 4.39
CA VAL A 61 -1.74 9.93 3.98
C VAL A 61 -2.68 10.65 3.03
N TRP A 62 -3.18 9.97 1.99
CA TRP A 62 -4.11 10.56 1.03
C TRP A 62 -5.36 11.13 1.71
N LEU A 63 -6.01 10.33 2.57
CA LEU A 63 -7.22 10.74 3.29
C LEU A 63 -6.91 11.89 4.25
N GLY A 64 -5.82 11.79 5.02
CA GLY A 64 -5.41 12.81 5.97
C GLY A 64 -5.12 14.15 5.31
N THR A 65 -4.32 14.17 4.24
CA THR A 65 -3.98 15.43 3.55
C THR A 65 -5.19 16.01 2.81
N HIS A 66 -6.00 15.15 2.19
CA HIS A 66 -7.24 15.62 1.54
C HIS A 66 -8.21 16.24 2.54
N ALA A 67 -8.33 15.63 3.73
CA ALA A 67 -9.12 16.18 4.82
C ALA A 67 -8.55 17.50 5.36
N LEU A 68 -7.22 17.61 5.47
CA LEU A 68 -6.54 18.82 5.89
C LEU A 68 -6.80 19.99 4.93
N ASP A 69 -6.70 19.76 3.62
CA ASP A 69 -6.95 20.78 2.59
C ASP A 69 -8.39 21.30 2.61
N LEU A 70 -9.34 20.47 3.04
CA LEU A 70 -10.74 20.83 3.22
C LEU A 70 -11.04 21.47 4.58
N GLY A 71 -10.05 21.54 5.47
CA GLY A 71 -10.11 22.20 6.79
C GLY A 71 -10.35 21.26 7.98
N ALA A 72 -10.39 19.94 7.77
CA ALA A 72 -10.61 18.95 8.81
C ALA A 72 -9.28 18.46 9.42
N THR A 73 -8.69 19.29 10.29
CA THR A 73 -7.39 19.01 10.95
C THR A 73 -7.43 17.80 11.89
N THR A 74 -8.56 17.51 12.54
CA THR A 74 -8.70 16.37 13.45
C THR A 74 -8.57 15.03 12.73
N ALA A 75 -9.18 14.89 11.55
CA ALA A 75 -9.09 13.67 10.75
C ALA A 75 -7.65 13.38 10.32
N PHE A 76 -6.87 14.41 10.00
CA PHE A 76 -5.44 14.30 9.72
C PHE A 76 -4.65 13.74 10.91
N MET A 77 -4.88 14.28 12.11
CA MET A 77 -4.17 13.84 13.31
C MET A 77 -4.47 12.39 13.68
N TYR A 78 -5.71 11.95 13.49
CA TYR A 78 -6.04 10.54 13.66
C TYR A 78 -5.27 9.73 12.62
N CYS A 79 -5.48 9.93 11.31
CA CYS A 79 -4.78 9.17 10.27
C CYS A 79 -3.26 9.05 10.49
N TRP A 80 -2.62 10.10 11.02
CA TRP A 80 -1.19 10.09 11.35
C TRP A 80 -0.82 9.18 12.53
N ARG A 81 -1.65 9.11 13.58
CA ARG A 81 -1.51 8.18 14.72
C ARG A 81 -1.53 6.73 14.24
N GLU A 82 -2.45 6.38 13.36
CA GLU A 82 -2.54 5.03 12.78
C GLU A 82 -1.34 4.73 11.87
N ARG A 83 -0.92 5.73 11.09
CA ARG A 83 0.24 5.61 10.22
C ARG A 83 1.52 5.39 11.03
N ASP A 84 1.68 6.05 12.17
CA ASP A 84 2.86 5.90 13.04
C ASP A 84 3.02 4.44 13.51
N GLN A 85 1.93 3.77 13.90
CA GLN A 85 1.94 2.35 14.27
C GLN A 85 2.41 1.45 13.12
N ILE A 86 2.04 1.78 11.87
CA ILE A 86 2.54 1.04 10.71
C ILE A 86 4.03 1.29 10.51
N LEU A 87 4.50 2.52 10.70
CA LEU A 87 5.92 2.85 10.59
C LEU A 87 6.76 2.16 11.65
N ASP A 88 6.25 1.98 12.88
CA ASP A 88 6.93 1.24 13.93
C ASP A 88 7.07 -0.25 13.55
N ILE A 89 6.04 -0.83 12.92
CA ILE A 89 6.12 -2.19 12.35
C ILE A 89 7.20 -2.27 11.27
N MET A 90 7.28 -1.25 10.40
CA MET A 90 8.27 -1.19 9.31
C MET A 90 9.71 -1.02 9.83
N GLU A 91 9.87 -0.22 10.89
CA GLU A 91 11.13 -0.06 11.61
C GLU A 91 11.59 -1.37 12.23
N TRP A 92 10.67 -2.11 12.85
CA TRP A 92 11.00 -3.39 13.48
C TRP A 92 11.52 -4.44 12.48
N ILE A 93 11.01 -4.42 11.25
CA ILE A 93 11.42 -5.37 10.21
C ILE A 93 12.74 -4.96 9.54
N SER A 94 12.94 -3.67 9.30
CA SER A 94 14.00 -3.20 8.39
C SER A 94 15.07 -2.32 9.04
N GLY A 95 14.86 -1.91 10.29
CA GLY A 95 15.68 -0.93 11.01
C GLY A 95 15.46 0.52 10.58
N VAL A 96 14.56 0.78 9.63
CA VAL A 96 14.27 2.14 9.12
C VAL A 96 12.75 2.34 9.05
N ARG A 97 12.27 3.52 9.43
CA ARG A 97 10.83 3.82 9.48
C ARG A 97 10.17 3.93 8.10
N MET A 98 10.80 4.67 7.17
CA MET A 98 10.19 5.01 5.87
C MET A 98 10.85 4.35 4.67
N MET A 99 12.18 4.24 4.64
CA MET A 99 12.93 3.75 3.49
C MET A 99 13.33 2.28 3.67
N THR A 100 12.34 1.40 3.71
CA THR A 100 12.59 -0.02 4.00
C THR A 100 13.02 -0.74 2.72
N SER A 101 14.33 -0.85 2.49
CA SER A 101 14.92 -1.71 1.44
C SER A 101 14.86 -3.20 1.83
N PHE A 102 13.71 -3.62 2.38
CA PHE A 102 13.45 -4.95 2.90
C PHE A 102 13.13 -5.95 1.79
N ILE A 103 12.34 -5.52 0.79
CA ILE A 103 12.09 -6.30 -0.42
C ILE A 103 13.29 -6.13 -1.35
N ARG A 104 13.93 -7.25 -1.70
CA ARG A 104 15.09 -7.29 -2.59
C ARG A 104 14.87 -8.32 -3.68
N VAL A 105 15.62 -8.18 -4.78
CA VAL A 105 15.66 -9.17 -5.85
C VAL A 105 16.05 -10.53 -5.26
N GLY A 106 15.25 -11.56 -5.52
CA GLY A 106 15.45 -12.92 -5.01
C GLY A 106 14.77 -13.21 -3.67
N GLY A 107 13.95 -12.29 -3.15
CA GLY A 107 13.10 -12.55 -1.97
C GLY A 107 13.06 -11.39 -0.98
N LEU A 108 13.58 -11.63 0.21
CA LEU A 108 13.60 -10.68 1.32
C LEU A 108 15.04 -10.49 1.80
N MET A 109 15.32 -9.32 2.39
CA MET A 109 16.62 -9.05 3.00
C MET A 109 16.90 -9.98 4.19
N ALA A 110 15.89 -10.20 5.04
CA ALA A 110 15.93 -11.03 6.23
C ALA A 110 14.54 -11.64 6.47
N ASP A 111 14.46 -12.69 7.30
CA ASP A 111 13.17 -13.17 7.77
C ASP A 111 12.57 -12.19 8.78
N VAL A 112 11.25 -12.23 8.96
CA VAL A 112 10.55 -11.37 9.90
C VAL A 112 10.83 -11.80 11.35
N PRO A 113 10.97 -10.84 12.29
CA PRO A 113 11.10 -11.17 13.71
C PRO A 113 9.83 -11.85 14.23
N PRO A 114 9.91 -12.68 15.29
CA PRO A 114 8.76 -13.44 15.79
C PRO A 114 7.61 -12.54 16.28
N GLU A 115 7.92 -11.33 16.76
CA GLU A 115 6.94 -10.35 17.24
C GLU A 115 6.19 -9.65 16.09
N PHE A 116 6.66 -9.73 14.84
CA PHE A 116 6.02 -9.09 13.71
C PHE A 116 4.56 -9.54 13.55
N VAL A 117 4.29 -10.83 13.71
CA VAL A 117 2.95 -11.39 13.51
C VAL A 117 1.98 -10.88 14.60
N SER A 118 2.42 -10.77 15.85
CA SER A 118 1.56 -10.28 16.93
C SER A 118 1.28 -8.79 16.77
N MET A 119 2.27 -7.99 16.37
CA MET A 119 2.11 -6.56 16.08
C MET A 119 1.12 -6.31 14.93
N VAL A 120 1.28 -7.02 13.81
CA VAL A 120 0.35 -6.91 12.68
C VAL A 120 -1.06 -7.32 13.08
N ARG A 121 -1.21 -8.41 13.85
CA ARG A 121 -2.53 -8.85 14.34
C ARG A 121 -3.18 -7.80 15.22
N ALA A 122 -2.43 -7.22 16.16
CA ALA A 122 -2.92 -6.16 17.04
C ALA A 122 -3.39 -4.93 16.23
N PHE A 123 -2.62 -4.52 15.23
CA PHE A 123 -3.01 -3.45 14.31
C PHE A 123 -4.29 -3.79 13.55
N THR A 124 -4.37 -4.97 12.93
CA THR A 124 -5.55 -5.38 12.15
C THR A 124 -6.80 -5.56 12.99
N ALA A 125 -6.68 -5.86 14.29
CA ALA A 125 -7.82 -5.96 15.20
C ALA A 125 -8.37 -4.57 15.56
N ALA A 126 -7.49 -3.57 15.72
CA ALA A 126 -7.89 -2.21 16.10
C ALA A 126 -8.31 -1.35 14.89
N PHE A 127 -7.79 -1.63 13.70
CA PHE A 127 -7.96 -0.79 12.52
C PHE A 127 -9.42 -0.61 12.05
N PRO A 128 -10.28 -1.64 12.00
CA PRO A 128 -11.67 -1.48 11.53
C PRO A 128 -12.46 -0.43 12.31
N HIS A 129 -12.38 -0.44 13.64
CA HIS A 129 -13.04 0.57 14.48
C HIS A 129 -12.57 2.00 14.17
N ARG A 130 -11.29 2.15 13.84
CA ARG A 130 -10.72 3.47 13.49
C ARG A 130 -11.21 3.95 12.12
N VAL A 131 -11.46 3.03 11.19
CA VAL A 131 -12.11 3.36 9.92
C VAL A 131 -13.53 3.85 10.15
N ASP A 132 -14.30 3.20 11.02
CA ASP A 132 -15.66 3.63 11.37
C ASP A 132 -15.68 5.05 11.96
N GLU A 133 -14.67 5.40 12.78
CA GLU A 133 -14.50 6.76 13.30
C GLU A 133 -14.28 7.79 12.16
N TYR A 134 -13.46 7.48 11.16
CA TYR A 134 -13.25 8.38 10.02
C TYR A 134 -14.50 8.54 9.17
N GLU A 135 -15.23 7.45 8.93
CA GLU A 135 -16.47 7.49 8.17
C GLU A 135 -17.55 8.30 8.89
N GLY A 136 -17.63 8.17 10.21
CA GLY A 136 -18.51 8.99 11.04
C GLY A 136 -18.20 10.49 10.94
N LEU A 137 -16.92 10.86 10.87
CA LEU A 137 -16.48 12.26 10.78
C LEU A 137 -16.61 12.85 9.37
N LEU A 138 -16.36 12.07 8.33
CA LEU A 138 -16.25 12.57 6.95
C LEU A 138 -17.46 12.21 6.09
N THR A 139 -17.88 10.94 6.08
CA THR A 139 -18.86 10.42 5.10
C THR A 139 -20.25 11.03 5.29
N ALA A 140 -20.66 11.30 6.54
CA ALA A 140 -21.95 11.92 6.86
C ALA A 140 -21.90 13.46 6.84
N ASN A 141 -20.71 14.07 6.74
CA ASN A 141 -20.57 15.50 6.88
C ASN A 141 -21.07 16.25 5.63
N PRO A 142 -22.06 17.17 5.75
CA PRO A 142 -22.58 17.90 4.60
C PRO A 142 -21.53 18.78 3.92
N ILE A 143 -20.58 19.35 4.68
CA ILE A 143 -19.48 20.18 4.14
C ILE A 143 -18.58 19.32 3.26
N TRP A 144 -18.30 18.09 3.70
CA TRP A 144 -17.49 17.13 2.94
C TRP A 144 -18.17 16.78 1.62
N ARG A 145 -19.46 16.41 1.68
CA ARG A 145 -20.24 16.05 0.49
C ARG A 145 -20.35 17.19 -0.51
N GLN A 146 -20.62 18.41 -0.03
CA GLN A 146 -20.70 19.59 -0.89
C GLN A 146 -19.40 19.88 -1.63
N ARG A 147 -18.25 19.53 -1.04
CA ARG A 147 -16.92 19.79 -1.62
C ARG A 147 -16.33 18.61 -2.39
N THR A 148 -16.97 17.45 -2.41
CA THR A 148 -16.45 16.24 -3.06
C THR A 148 -17.38 15.69 -4.14
N ILE A 149 -18.69 15.83 -3.96
CA ILE A 149 -19.68 15.31 -4.93
C ILE A 149 -19.78 16.25 -6.13
N GLY A 150 -19.66 15.69 -7.33
CA GLY A 150 -19.82 16.42 -8.60
C GLY A 150 -18.57 17.15 -9.08
N LEU A 151 -17.43 17.00 -8.40
CA LEU A 151 -16.14 17.55 -8.83
C LEU A 151 -15.25 16.50 -9.47
N GLY A 152 -14.47 16.90 -10.48
CA GLY A 152 -13.48 16.01 -11.11
C GLY A 152 -14.08 14.77 -11.77
N VAL A 153 -15.32 14.86 -12.27
CA VAL A 153 -16.01 13.75 -12.95
C VAL A 153 -15.28 13.44 -14.25
N ILE A 154 -14.78 12.20 -14.36
CA ILE A 154 -14.10 11.68 -15.54
C ILE A 154 -14.87 10.45 -16.02
N ASP A 155 -15.26 10.43 -17.29
CA ASP A 155 -15.90 9.26 -17.90
C ASP A 155 -14.90 8.12 -18.15
N ALA A 156 -15.40 6.89 -18.23
CA ALA A 156 -14.58 5.70 -18.42
C ALA A 156 -13.69 5.76 -19.68
N ARG A 157 -14.16 6.33 -20.79
CA ARG A 157 -13.39 6.38 -22.04
C ARG A 157 -12.27 7.39 -21.94
N THR A 158 -12.53 8.56 -21.37
CA THR A 158 -11.50 9.58 -21.13
C THR A 158 -10.46 9.09 -20.12
N ALA A 159 -10.89 8.41 -19.05
CA ALA A 159 -9.96 7.82 -18.07
C ALA A 159 -8.98 6.84 -18.75
N ILE A 160 -9.49 5.98 -19.65
CA ILE A 160 -8.65 5.06 -20.42
C ILE A 160 -7.77 5.81 -21.41
N GLY A 161 -8.32 6.80 -22.12
CA GLY A 161 -7.58 7.61 -23.10
C GLY A 161 -6.41 8.40 -22.50
N TYR A 162 -6.53 8.85 -21.25
CA TYR A 162 -5.47 9.51 -20.50
C TYR A 162 -4.51 8.53 -19.80
N GLY A 163 -4.77 7.22 -19.87
CA GLY A 163 -3.96 6.22 -19.17
C GLY A 163 -4.10 6.29 -17.65
N CYS A 164 -5.24 6.77 -17.14
CA CYS A 164 -5.52 6.77 -15.71
C CYS A 164 -5.56 5.32 -15.17
N SER A 165 -5.06 5.11 -13.96
CA SER A 165 -5.01 3.79 -13.32
C SER A 165 -5.37 3.87 -11.83
N GLY A 166 -5.58 2.72 -11.20
CA GLY A 166 -5.81 2.64 -9.76
C GLY A 166 -7.17 3.19 -9.32
N ALA A 167 -7.19 4.09 -8.34
CA ALA A 167 -8.44 4.64 -7.78
C ALA A 167 -9.21 5.50 -8.79
N THR A 168 -8.53 6.31 -9.60
CA THR A 168 -9.17 7.17 -10.61
C THR A 168 -9.93 6.36 -11.65
N LEU A 169 -9.31 5.29 -12.17
CA LEU A 169 -9.95 4.41 -13.16
C LEU A 169 -11.17 3.67 -12.57
N ARG A 170 -11.03 3.18 -11.33
CA ARG A 170 -12.12 2.50 -10.62
C ARG A 170 -13.26 3.44 -10.23
N GLY A 171 -12.95 4.70 -9.90
CA GLY A 171 -13.94 5.73 -9.63
C GLY A 171 -14.75 6.14 -10.87
N SER A 172 -14.20 5.96 -12.07
CA SER A 172 -14.91 6.16 -13.34
C SER A 172 -15.74 4.95 -13.80
N GLY A 173 -15.91 3.92 -12.95
CA GLY A 173 -16.74 2.74 -13.22
C GLY A 173 -16.04 1.59 -13.97
N VAL A 174 -14.72 1.64 -14.16
CA VAL A 174 -13.97 0.56 -14.83
C VAL A 174 -13.40 -0.42 -13.79
N PRO A 175 -13.86 -1.68 -13.74
CA PRO A 175 -13.45 -2.66 -12.73
C PRO A 175 -12.09 -3.29 -13.07
N TYR A 176 -11.02 -2.49 -13.06
CA TYR A 176 -9.67 -2.96 -13.38
C TYR A 176 -8.72 -2.77 -12.18
N ASP A 177 -8.17 -3.90 -11.70
CA ASP A 177 -7.09 -3.93 -10.70
C ASP A 177 -6.07 -4.98 -11.12
N VAL A 178 -4.80 -4.59 -11.18
CA VAL A 178 -3.68 -5.45 -11.60
C VAL A 178 -3.57 -6.69 -10.72
N ARG A 179 -3.93 -6.62 -9.44
CA ARG A 179 -3.83 -7.78 -8.52
C ARG A 179 -4.79 -8.91 -8.84
N LYS A 180 -5.94 -8.62 -9.46
CA LYS A 180 -6.87 -9.65 -9.94
C LYS A 180 -6.67 -9.97 -11.41
N ALA A 181 -6.39 -8.96 -12.24
CA ALA A 181 -6.23 -9.15 -13.68
C ALA A 181 -4.92 -9.89 -14.03
N GLN A 182 -3.83 -9.59 -13.31
CA GLN A 182 -2.51 -10.21 -13.46
C GLN A 182 -1.91 -10.47 -12.07
N PRO A 183 -2.36 -11.52 -11.38
CA PRO A 183 -1.88 -11.83 -10.03
C PRO A 183 -0.36 -11.99 -10.00
N TYR A 184 0.26 -11.40 -8.98
CA TYR A 184 1.69 -11.52 -8.69
C TYR A 184 1.87 -11.94 -7.22
N SER A 185 3.06 -12.43 -6.83
CA SER A 185 3.40 -12.72 -5.41
C SER A 185 2.32 -13.47 -4.60
N SER A 186 1.71 -14.52 -5.15
CA SER A 186 0.63 -15.29 -4.48
C SER A 186 -0.64 -14.49 -4.12
N TYR A 187 -0.93 -13.33 -4.76
CA TYR A 187 -2.19 -12.59 -4.53
C TYR A 187 -3.45 -13.41 -4.86
N ASP A 188 -3.32 -14.43 -5.70
CA ASP A 188 -4.34 -15.40 -6.08
C ASP A 188 -4.77 -16.33 -4.92
N HIS A 189 -3.95 -16.46 -3.88
CA HIS A 189 -4.31 -17.24 -2.68
C HIS A 189 -5.26 -16.49 -1.74
N PHE A 190 -5.50 -15.20 -1.97
CA PHE A 190 -6.30 -14.34 -1.08
C PHE A 190 -7.60 -13.90 -1.74
N GLN A 191 -8.70 -13.94 -0.98
CA GLN A 191 -10.01 -13.44 -1.41
C GLN A 191 -10.19 -11.99 -0.95
N PHE A 192 -10.44 -11.08 -1.89
CA PHE A 192 -10.76 -9.69 -1.60
C PHE A 192 -11.65 -9.09 -2.71
N ASP A 193 -12.43 -8.07 -2.36
CA ASP A 193 -13.26 -7.32 -3.31
C ASP A 193 -12.60 -6.01 -3.73
N ILE A 194 -12.94 -5.56 -4.94
CA ILE A 194 -12.42 -4.31 -5.50
C ILE A 194 -13.57 -3.30 -5.45
N PRO A 195 -13.43 -2.17 -4.73
CA PRO A 195 -14.42 -1.12 -4.78
C PRO A 195 -14.38 -0.44 -6.15
N VAL A 196 -15.55 -0.26 -6.73
CA VAL A 196 -15.79 0.45 -8.00
C VAL A 196 -16.80 1.56 -7.70
N GLY A 197 -16.55 2.75 -8.27
CA GLY A 197 -17.36 3.94 -8.08
C GLY A 197 -18.64 3.96 -8.89
#